data_AF-A0AAV1Y9N5-F1
#
_entry.id   AF-A0AAV1Y9N5-F1
#
_cell.length_a   1.000
_cell.length_b   1.000
_cell.length_c   1.000
_cell.angle_alpha   90.00
_cell.angle_beta   90.00
_cell.angle_gamma   90.00
#
_symmetry.space_group_name_H-M   'P 1'
#
loop_
_entity.id
_entity.type
_entity.pdbx_description
1 polymer ?
#
loop_
_entity_poly.entity_id
_entity_poly.type
_entity_poly.pdbx_seq_one_letter_code
_entity_poly.pdbx_strand_id
1 'polypeptide(L)'
;MARLSILIALFAALVLVVQTSAFRSEQSCQRQLQQLNLRHCERHIIQRIQQQQQEEEDRSRTLRGMKHVSRLSNSSSESEELDQCCEQLNKLNNQKCQCRALQQIFENQSEQLEGRQQEQQLEQELEKLPRTCGFGPLRRCNVNPEEE
;
A
#
# COMPACT_ATOMS: atom_id res chain seq x y z
N MET A 1 21.97 -34.34 34.33
CA MET A 1 22.60 -33.12 33.78
C MET A 1 22.72 -33.16 32.24
N ALA A 2 23.33 -34.17 31.62
CA ALA A 2 23.54 -34.22 30.16
C ALA A 2 22.27 -34.25 29.28
N ARG A 3 21.13 -34.73 29.80
CA ARG A 3 19.87 -34.78 29.04
C ARG A 3 19.16 -33.43 28.91
N LEU A 4 19.37 -32.53 29.88
CA LEU A 4 18.82 -31.17 29.85
C LEU A 4 19.58 -30.29 28.84
N SER A 5 20.91 -30.41 28.76
CA SER A 5 21.72 -29.67 27.80
C SER A 5 21.45 -30.04 26.34
N ILE A 6 21.14 -31.31 26.06
CA ILE A 6 20.76 -31.77 24.70
C ILE A 6 19.40 -31.16 24.28
N LEU A 7 18.43 -31.10 25.19
CA LEU A 7 17.11 -30.52 24.90
C LEU A 7 17.18 -29.02 24.65
N ILE A 8 18.02 -28.30 25.42
CA ILE A 8 18.24 -26.86 25.24
C ILE A 8 18.92 -26.58 23.89
N ALA A 9 19.91 -27.39 23.50
CA ALA A 9 20.59 -27.24 22.21
C ALA A 9 19.66 -27.51 21.01
N LEU A 10 18.77 -28.51 21.12
CA LEU A 10 17.74 -28.79 20.09
C LEU A 10 16.72 -27.65 19.97
N PHE A 11 16.27 -27.10 21.09
CA PHE A 11 15.37 -25.94 21.08
C PHE A 11 16.03 -24.70 20.47
N ALA A 12 17.29 -24.41 20.82
CA ALA A 12 18.03 -23.30 20.23
C ALA A 12 18.22 -23.47 18.72
N ALA A 13 18.51 -24.69 18.25
CA ALA A 13 18.64 -24.98 16.81
C ALA A 13 17.29 -24.80 16.07
N LEU A 14 16.18 -25.22 16.67
CA LEU A 14 14.83 -25.02 16.11
C LEU A 14 14.46 -23.53 16.00
N VAL A 15 14.79 -22.72 17.02
CA VAL A 15 14.57 -21.26 17.00
C VAL A 15 15.38 -20.59 15.87
N LEU A 16 16.62 -21.01 15.64
CA LEU A 16 17.47 -20.45 14.59
C LEU A 16 16.96 -20.80 13.17
N VAL A 17 16.51 -22.04 12.94
CA VAL A 17 15.98 -22.44 11.63
C VAL A 17 14.71 -21.66 11.28
N VAL A 18 13.83 -21.43 12.26
CA VAL A 18 12.62 -20.61 12.07
C VAL A 18 12.97 -19.16 11.71
N GLN A 19 13.95 -18.55 12.41
CA GLN A 19 14.37 -17.17 12.11
C GLN A 19 15.00 -17.02 10.71
N THR A 20 15.82 -17.98 10.26
CA THR A 20 16.44 -17.88 8.91
C THR A 20 15.42 -17.94 7.78
N SER A 21 14.33 -18.71 7.95
CA SER A 21 13.29 -18.85 6.92
C SER A 21 12.44 -17.59 6.79
N ALA A 22 12.10 -16.94 7.91
CA ALA A 22 11.37 -15.67 7.91
C ALA A 22 12.22 -14.55 7.31
N PHE A 23 13.49 -14.43 7.72
CA PHE A 23 14.40 -13.38 7.28
C PHE A 23 14.74 -13.46 5.78
N ARG A 24 14.92 -14.67 5.23
CA ARG A 24 15.14 -14.86 3.78
C ARG A 24 13.93 -14.47 2.95
N SER A 25 12.71 -14.76 3.42
CA SER A 25 11.49 -14.40 2.69
C SER A 25 11.31 -12.89 2.59
N GLU A 26 11.65 -12.18 3.66
CA GLU A 26 11.61 -10.72 3.76
C GLU A 26 12.67 -10.05 2.87
N GLN A 27 13.90 -10.56 2.86
CA GLN A 27 14.96 -10.01 2.01
C GLN A 27 14.68 -10.21 0.50
N SER A 28 14.06 -11.33 0.13
CA SER A 28 13.60 -11.57 -1.26
C SER A 28 12.51 -10.58 -1.66
N CYS A 29 11.58 -10.30 -0.74
CA CYS A 29 10.48 -9.38 -0.94
C CYS A 29 10.97 -7.94 -1.18
N GLN A 30 11.89 -7.48 -0.33
CA GLN A 30 12.47 -6.15 -0.43
C GLN A 30 13.23 -5.94 -1.75
N ARG A 31 13.93 -6.97 -2.24
CA ARG A 31 14.58 -6.92 -3.55
C ARG A 31 13.58 -6.87 -4.70
N GLN A 32 12.48 -7.63 -4.62
CA GLN A 32 11.41 -7.58 -5.61
C GLN A 32 10.72 -6.22 -5.63
N LEU A 33 10.51 -5.62 -4.46
CA LEU A 33 9.96 -4.28 -4.30
C LEU A 33 10.85 -3.20 -4.88
N GLN A 34 12.17 -3.25 -4.66
CA GLN A 34 13.11 -2.32 -5.28
C GLN A 34 13.13 -2.41 -6.81
N GLN A 35 12.84 -3.59 -7.36
CA GLN A 35 12.75 -3.79 -8.81
C GLN A 35 11.37 -3.40 -9.38
N LEU A 36 10.33 -3.37 -8.54
CA LEU A 36 8.99 -2.95 -8.92
C LEU A 36 8.89 -1.43 -8.89
N ASN A 37 8.59 -0.86 -10.05
CA ASN A 37 8.47 0.57 -10.20
C ASN A 37 7.04 1.05 -9.84
N LEU A 38 6.74 1.21 -8.55
CA LEU A 38 5.41 1.55 -8.02
C LEU A 38 4.93 2.98 -8.37
N ARG A 39 5.60 3.69 -9.28
CA ARG A 39 5.26 5.06 -9.71
C ARG A 39 3.84 5.20 -10.25
N HIS A 40 3.30 4.16 -10.88
CA HIS A 40 1.93 4.17 -11.40
C HIS A 40 0.90 4.18 -10.25
N CYS A 41 1.16 3.39 -9.22
CA CYS A 41 0.37 3.44 -7.98
C CYS A 41 0.47 4.82 -7.33
N GLU A 42 1.69 5.34 -7.18
CA GLU A 42 1.91 6.66 -6.57
C GLU A 42 1.14 7.76 -7.32
N ARG A 43 1.22 7.77 -8.64
CA ARG A 43 0.54 8.76 -9.48
C ARG A 43 -0.98 8.63 -9.41
N HIS A 44 -1.51 7.41 -9.51
CA HIS A 44 -2.96 7.18 -9.43
C HIS A 44 -3.53 7.68 -8.10
N ILE A 45 -2.86 7.36 -6.98
CA ILE A 45 -3.32 7.72 -5.65
C ILE A 45 -3.30 9.25 -5.46
N ILE A 46 -2.20 9.93 -5.82
CA ILE A 46 -2.13 11.40 -5.73
C ILE A 46 -3.21 12.06 -6.59
N GLN A 47 -3.41 11.58 -7.82
CA GLN A 47 -4.47 12.09 -8.69
C GLN A 47 -5.85 11.92 -8.06
N ARG A 48 -6.11 10.78 -7.41
CA ARG A 48 -7.37 10.50 -6.73
C ARG A 48 -7.63 11.38 -5.53
N ILE A 49 -6.62 11.58 -4.68
CA ILE A 49 -6.68 12.48 -3.53
C ILE A 49 -6.99 13.91 -3.99
N GLN A 50 -6.30 14.39 -5.03
CA GLN A 50 -6.53 15.74 -5.58
C GLN A 50 -7.93 15.89 -6.19
N GLN A 51 -8.43 14.88 -6.91
CA GLN A 51 -9.79 14.91 -7.46
C GLN A 51 -10.86 14.96 -6.37
N GLN A 52 -10.72 14.16 -5.31
CA GLN A 52 -11.68 14.16 -4.19
C GLN A 52 -11.76 15.54 -3.53
N GLN A 53 -10.63 16.22 -3.31
CA GLN A 53 -10.62 17.58 -2.76
C GLN A 53 -11.32 18.59 -3.68
N GLN A 54 -11.11 18.45 -5.00
CA GLN A 54 -11.71 19.34 -5.99
C GLN A 54 -13.23 19.11 -6.10
N GLU A 55 -13.69 17.86 -6.00
CA GLU A 55 -15.12 17.52 -5.97
C GLU A 55 -15.82 18.05 -4.71
N GLU A 56 -15.17 17.99 -3.54
CA GLU A 56 -15.72 18.57 -2.31
C GLU A 56 -15.83 20.10 -2.39
N GLU A 57 -14.83 20.76 -2.98
CA GLU A 57 -14.85 22.21 -3.16
C GLU A 57 -15.91 22.63 -4.19
N ASP A 58 -16.01 21.94 -5.32
CA ASP A 58 -17.01 22.21 -6.34
C ASP A 58 -18.43 21.89 -5.83
N ARG A 59 -18.61 20.85 -5.02
CA ARG A 59 -19.90 20.59 -4.34
C ARG A 59 -20.27 21.74 -3.40
N SER A 60 -19.30 22.28 -2.67
CA SER A 60 -19.49 23.44 -1.81
C SER A 60 -19.86 24.70 -2.60
N ARG A 61 -19.29 24.89 -3.80
CA ARG A 61 -19.62 25.99 -4.71
C ARG A 61 -20.97 25.80 -5.43
N THR A 62 -21.33 24.56 -5.75
CA THR A 62 -22.62 24.21 -6.38
C THR A 62 -23.78 24.49 -5.43
N LEU A 63 -23.62 24.21 -4.13
CA LEU A 63 -24.57 24.60 -3.08
C LEU A 63 -24.74 26.13 -2.97
N ARG A 64 -23.76 26.90 -3.42
CA ARG A 64 -23.78 28.37 -3.46
C ARG A 64 -24.39 28.97 -4.75
N GLY A 65 -24.90 28.12 -5.65
CA GLY A 65 -25.64 28.55 -6.84
C GLY A 65 -24.79 28.94 -8.05
N MET A 66 -23.47 28.67 -8.04
CA MET A 66 -22.64 28.84 -9.24
C MET A 66 -22.77 27.60 -10.15
N LYS A 67 -23.13 27.82 -11.41
CA LYS A 67 -23.29 26.78 -12.43
C LYS A 67 -21.90 26.41 -12.96
N HIS A 68 -21.29 25.35 -12.40
CA HIS A 68 -19.99 24.87 -12.85
C HIS A 68 -20.11 24.09 -14.18
N VAL A 69 -19.22 24.41 -15.12
CA VAL A 69 -19.00 23.62 -16.33
C VAL A 69 -18.31 22.33 -15.88
N SER A 70 -18.98 21.20 -15.96
CA SER A 70 -18.40 19.89 -15.69
C SER A 70 -17.18 19.69 -16.58
N ARG A 71 -15.97 19.80 -16.02
CA ARG A 71 -14.79 19.23 -16.67
C ARG A 71 -15.04 17.73 -16.69
N LEU A 72 -15.31 17.18 -17.87
CA LEU A 72 -15.26 15.74 -18.06
C LEU A 72 -13.83 15.32 -17.79
N SER A 73 -13.61 14.82 -16.58
CA SER A 73 -12.33 14.32 -16.10
C SER A 73 -11.90 13.14 -16.96
N ASN A 74 -10.59 13.07 -17.14
CA ASN A 74 -9.82 12.17 -17.98
C ASN A 74 -9.85 10.71 -17.45
N SER A 75 -11.05 10.16 -17.25
CA SER A 75 -11.32 8.85 -16.63
C SER A 75 -10.58 7.70 -17.31
N SER A 76 -10.37 7.81 -18.62
CA SER A 76 -9.61 6.82 -19.39
C SER A 76 -8.17 6.67 -18.89
N SER A 77 -7.47 7.80 -18.67
CA SER A 77 -6.08 7.78 -18.20
C SER A 77 -5.94 7.39 -16.73
N GLU A 78 -6.95 7.67 -15.89
CA GLU A 78 -6.93 7.28 -14.48
C GLU A 78 -7.10 5.75 -14.33
N SER A 79 -7.96 5.15 -15.15
CA SER A 79 -8.13 3.70 -15.20
C SER A 79 -6.86 3.00 -15.68
N GLU A 80 -6.17 3.56 -16.68
CA GLU A 80 -4.91 2.98 -17.19
C GLU A 80 -3.79 2.97 -16.13
N GLU A 81 -3.63 4.05 -15.36
CA GLU A 81 -2.64 4.13 -14.28
C GLU A 81 -2.98 3.16 -13.13
N LEU A 82 -4.27 3.00 -12.82
CA LEU A 82 -4.75 2.01 -11.85
C LEU A 82 -4.50 0.57 -12.31
N ASP A 83 -4.81 0.26 -13.57
CA ASP A 83 -4.60 -1.08 -14.13
C ASP A 83 -3.12 -1.46 -14.12
N GLN A 84 -2.24 -0.52 -14.50
CA GLN A 84 -0.79 -0.70 -14.41
C GLN A 84 -0.31 -0.88 -12.96
N CYS A 85 -0.85 -0.09 -12.03
CA CYS A 85 -0.58 -0.27 -10.61
C CYS A 85 -0.98 -1.68 -10.11
N CYS A 86 -2.19 -2.12 -10.46
CA CYS A 86 -2.68 -3.45 -10.08
C CYS A 86 -1.82 -4.57 -10.68
N GLU A 87 -1.38 -4.44 -11.93
CA GLU A 87 -0.48 -5.41 -12.56
C GLU A 87 0.87 -5.51 -11.83
N GLN A 88 1.41 -4.37 -11.37
CA GLN A 88 2.66 -4.33 -10.60
C GLN A 88 2.51 -4.99 -9.23
N LEU A 89 1.43 -4.69 -8.51
CA LEU A 89 1.17 -5.30 -7.21
C LEU A 89 0.88 -6.80 -7.34
N ASN A 90 0.21 -7.24 -8.40
CA ASN A 90 -0.10 -8.64 -8.61
C ASN A 90 1.14 -9.49 -8.98
N LYS A 91 2.22 -8.88 -9.50
CA LYS A 91 3.52 -9.57 -9.69
C LYS A 91 4.11 -10.05 -8.35
N LEU A 92 3.75 -9.41 -7.25
CA LEU A 92 4.08 -9.89 -5.91
C LEU A 92 3.10 -11.00 -5.53
N ASN A 93 3.43 -12.26 -5.88
CA ASN A 93 2.61 -13.45 -5.56
C ASN A 93 2.43 -13.73 -4.05
N ASN A 94 2.94 -12.87 -3.16
CA ASN A 94 2.89 -13.04 -1.71
C ASN A 94 2.16 -11.87 -1.05
N GLN A 95 1.11 -12.18 -0.28
CA GLN A 95 0.31 -11.20 0.45
C GLN A 95 1.14 -10.33 1.41
N LYS A 96 2.18 -10.89 2.03
CA LYS A 96 3.09 -10.11 2.89
C LYS A 96 3.88 -9.07 2.09
N CYS A 97 4.23 -9.40 0.85
CA CYS A 97 4.94 -8.48 -0.04
C CYS A 97 4.04 -7.42 -0.63
N GLN A 98 2.82 -7.79 -1.00
CA GLN A 98 1.80 -6.84 -1.41
C GLN A 98 1.55 -5.81 -0.30
N CYS A 99 1.45 -6.26 0.95
CA CYS A 99 1.34 -5.34 2.08
C CYS A 99 2.53 -4.41 2.21
N ARG A 100 3.76 -4.95 2.16
CA ARG A 100 4.98 -4.13 2.23
C ARG A 100 5.08 -3.14 1.07
N ALA A 101 4.57 -3.49 -0.11
CA ALA A 101 4.46 -2.57 -1.24
C ALA A 101 3.58 -1.37 -0.89
N LEU A 102 2.41 -1.63 -0.31
CA LEU A 102 1.46 -0.59 0.09
C LEU A 102 2.04 0.29 1.20
N GLN A 103 2.70 -0.29 2.20
CA GLN A 103 3.42 0.46 3.25
C GLN A 103 4.49 1.37 2.66
N GLN A 104 5.29 0.87 1.71
CA GLN A 104 6.31 1.70 1.06
C GLN A 104 5.70 2.85 0.24
N ILE A 105 4.56 2.63 -0.42
CA ILE A 105 3.83 3.69 -1.12
C ILE A 105 3.29 4.72 -0.12
N PHE A 106 2.78 4.27 1.03
CA PHE A 106 2.31 5.13 2.11
C PHE A 106 3.44 6.02 2.62
N GLU A 107 4.58 5.43 3.03
CA GLU A 107 5.75 6.16 3.54
C GLU A 107 6.28 7.19 2.52
N ASN A 108 6.44 6.79 1.25
CA ASN A 108 6.93 7.68 0.20
C ASN A 108 6.00 8.89 -0.04
N GLN A 109 4.68 8.68 0.07
CA GLN A 109 3.70 9.73 -0.19
C GLN A 109 3.39 10.56 1.05
N SER A 110 3.38 9.96 2.24
CA SER A 110 3.14 10.67 3.50
C SER A 110 4.23 11.70 3.76
N GLU A 111 5.49 11.41 3.40
CA GLU A 111 6.59 12.39 3.44
C GLU A 111 6.36 13.58 2.51
N GLN A 112 5.63 13.40 1.40
CA GLN A 112 5.35 14.47 0.42
C GLN A 112 4.08 15.26 0.72
N LEU A 113 3.14 14.69 1.49
CA LEU A 113 1.86 15.30 1.79
C LEU A 113 1.93 16.13 3.07
N GLU A 114 1.74 17.44 2.96
CA GLU A 114 1.67 18.35 4.11
C GLU A 114 0.23 18.41 4.67
N GLY A 115 -0.17 17.40 5.45
CA GLY A 115 -1.38 17.51 6.28
C GLY A 115 -2.06 16.19 6.65
N ARG A 116 -2.54 16.12 7.91
CA ARG A 116 -3.26 14.94 8.46
C ARG A 116 -4.49 14.51 7.65
N GLN A 117 -5.18 15.44 7.00
CA GLN A 117 -6.33 15.10 6.16
C GLN A 117 -5.92 14.35 4.88
N GLN A 118 -4.79 14.74 4.28
CA GLN A 118 -4.29 14.11 3.06
C GLN A 118 -3.74 12.71 3.36
N GLU A 119 -3.11 12.56 4.51
CA GLU A 119 -2.61 11.27 5.01
C GLU A 119 -3.75 10.27 5.26
N GLN A 120 -4.86 10.71 5.86
CA GLN A 120 -6.06 9.88 6.02
C GLN A 120 -6.70 9.49 4.67
N GLN A 121 -6.71 10.41 3.70
CA GLN A 121 -7.20 10.11 2.35
C GLN A 121 -6.30 9.10 1.63
N LEU A 122 -4.98 9.23 1.79
CA LEU A 122 -3.99 8.31 1.28
C LEU A 122 -4.19 6.90 1.83
N GLU A 123 -4.34 6.78 3.15
CA GLU A 123 -4.60 5.51 3.81
C GLU A 123 -5.88 4.85 3.28
N GLN A 124 -6.98 5.60 3.19
CA GLN A 124 -8.26 5.08 2.70
C GLN A 124 -8.21 4.60 1.24
N GLU A 125 -7.45 5.28 0.36
CA GLU A 125 -7.30 4.82 -1.02
C GLU A 125 -6.40 3.57 -1.10
N LEU A 126 -5.34 3.49 -0.29
CA LEU A 126 -4.47 2.30 -0.20
C LEU A 126 -5.20 1.07 0.36
N GLU A 127 -6.11 1.23 1.33
CA GLU A 127 -6.92 0.13 1.85
C GLU A 127 -7.91 -0.45 0.81
N LYS A 128 -8.36 0.38 -0.13
CA LYS A 128 -9.27 -0.03 -1.20
C LYS A 128 -8.54 -0.79 -2.31
N LEU A 129 -7.27 -0.43 -2.60
CA LEU A 129 -6.49 -1.02 -3.69
C LEU A 129 -6.48 -2.55 -3.72
N PRO A 130 -6.25 -3.29 -2.61
CA PRO A 130 -6.31 -4.75 -2.61
C PRO A 130 -7.63 -5.34 -3.10
N ARG A 131 -8.75 -4.67 -2.82
CA ARG A 131 -10.08 -5.09 -3.27
C ARG A 131 -10.28 -4.73 -4.73
N THR A 132 -9.85 -3.53 -5.14
CA THR A 132 -9.95 -3.04 -6.51
C THR A 132 -9.11 -3.88 -7.48
N CYS A 133 -7.89 -4.23 -7.09
CA CYS A 133 -6.94 -5.01 -7.90
C CYS A 133 -7.17 -6.53 -7.86
N GLY A 134 -8.13 -7.02 -7.07
CA GLY A 134 -8.57 -8.42 -7.11
C GLY A 134 -7.67 -9.45 -6.41
N PHE A 135 -6.62 -9.05 -5.70
CA PHE A 135 -5.81 -9.98 -4.88
C PHE A 135 -6.36 -10.21 -3.46
N GLY A 136 -7.51 -9.60 -3.15
CA GLY A 136 -8.30 -9.87 -1.95
C GLY A 136 -7.86 -9.08 -0.71
N PRO A 137 -8.63 -9.14 0.38
CA PRO A 137 -8.28 -8.41 1.60
C PRO A 137 -7.01 -8.99 2.22
N LEU A 138 -5.99 -8.15 2.39
CA LEU A 138 -4.77 -8.51 3.08
C LEU A 138 -5.08 -8.64 4.58
N ARG A 139 -5.44 -9.86 5.00
CA ARG A 139 -5.70 -10.22 6.39
C ARG A 139 -4.39 -9.95 7.17
N ARG A 140 -4.31 -8.83 7.90
CA ARG A 140 -3.14 -8.32 8.67
C ARG A 140 -2.15 -7.44 7.89
N CYS A 141 -2.62 -6.66 6.91
CA CYS A 141 -1.84 -5.52 6.46
C CYS A 141 -2.28 -4.28 7.20
N ASN A 142 -1.41 -3.71 8.02
CA ASN A 142 -1.56 -2.34 8.49
C ASN A 142 -0.78 -1.44 7.52
N VAL A 143 -1.48 -0.56 6.81
CA VAL A 143 -0.86 0.30 5.80
C VAL A 143 -0.05 1.40 6.47
N ASN A 144 -0.50 1.88 7.63
CA ASN A 144 0.22 2.82 8.47
C ASN A 144 0.95 2.09 9.62
N PRO A 145 2.28 1.89 9.55
CA PRO A 145 3.02 1.20 10.60
C PRO A 145 3.11 2.00 11.92
N GLU A 146 2.73 3.28 11.95
CA GLU A 146 2.80 4.14 13.14
C GLU A 146 1.60 4.02 14.08
N GLU A 147 0.54 3.29 13.69
CA GLU A 147 -0.65 3.06 14.54
C GLU A 147 -0.58 1.77 15.41
N GLU A 148 0.60 1.15 15.57
CA GLU A 148 0.85 0.05 16.53
C GLU A 148 1.40 0.49 17.89
#